data_AF-A0A524D971-F1
#
_entry.id   AF-A0A524D971-F1
#
_cell.length_a   1.000
_cell.length_b   1.000
_cell.length_c   1.000
_cell.angle_alpha   90.00
_cell.angle_beta   90.00
_cell.angle_gamma   90.00
#
_symmetry.space_group_name_H-M   'P 1'
#
loop_
_entity.id
_entity.type
_entity.pdbx_description
1 polymer ?
#
loop_
_entity_poly.entity_id
_entity_poly.type
_entity_poly.pdbx_seq_one_letter_code
_entity_poly.pdbx_strand_id
1 'polypeptide(L)'
;MPSKEEITELAYQRYKTNESYERSVWFLAYYTQKLKTNIKDLRNTINPLQAENLILLLKDDVNGSLIEPDENQVKKLAEQIYDEHPEKSKLNWFIAEKMLILKEIEELIRYNREKIDTPLH
;
A
#
# COMPACT_ATOMS: atom_id res chain seq x y z
N MET A 1 3.63 8.89 -7.82
CA MET A 1 2.60 9.24 -6.83
C MET A 1 1.28 9.31 -7.56
N PRO A 2 0.31 8.48 -7.18
CA PRO A 2 -0.95 8.36 -7.91
C PRO A 2 -1.75 9.65 -7.83
N SER A 3 -2.42 10.00 -8.93
CA SER A 3 -3.32 11.14 -8.98
C SER A 3 -4.61 10.87 -8.20
N LYS A 4 -5.27 11.94 -7.76
CA LYS A 4 -6.58 11.84 -7.10
C LYS A 4 -7.62 11.14 -7.99
N GLU A 5 -7.54 11.33 -9.31
CA GLU A 5 -8.43 10.72 -10.29
C GLU A 5 -8.26 9.20 -10.33
N GLU A 6 -7.02 8.71 -10.45
CA GLU A 6 -6.71 7.28 -10.43
C GLU A 6 -7.16 6.61 -9.11
N ILE A 7 -6.91 7.27 -7.97
CA ILE A 7 -7.35 6.79 -6.67
C ILE A 7 -8.88 6.71 -6.62
N THR A 8 -9.57 7.74 -7.11
CA THR A 8 -11.03 7.81 -7.10
C THR A 8 -11.64 6.73 -7.98
N GLU A 9 -11.08 6.51 -9.17
CA GLU A 9 -11.54 5.47 -10.08
C GLU A 9 -11.40 4.08 -9.46
N LEU A 10 -10.22 3.76 -8.92
CA LEU A 10 -9.98 2.46 -8.29
C LEU A 10 -10.82 2.28 -7.01
N ALA A 11 -11.01 3.33 -6.21
CA ALA A 11 -11.87 3.30 -5.04
C ALA A 11 -13.34 3.02 -5.42
N TYR A 12 -13.81 3.60 -6.53
CA TYR A 12 -15.14 3.34 -7.05
C TYR A 12 -15.29 1.91 -7.58
N GLN A 13 -14.27 1.36 -8.25
CA GLN A 13 -14.24 -0.05 -8.64
C GLN A 13 -14.32 -0.97 -7.42
N ARG A 14 -13.57 -0.67 -6.35
CA ARG A 14 -13.66 -1.41 -5.07
C ARG A 14 -15.04 -1.32 -4.46
N TYR A 15 -15.66 -0.14 -4.43
CA TYR A 15 -17.01 0.03 -3.91
C TYR A 15 -18.02 -0.92 -4.60
N LYS A 16 -17.91 -1.09 -5.93
CA LYS A 16 -18.78 -1.99 -6.70
C LYS A 16 -18.66 -3.47 -6.35
N THR A 17 -17.52 -3.89 -5.78
CA THR A 17 -17.32 -5.29 -5.36
C THR A 17 -18.20 -5.68 -4.16
N ASN A 18 -18.76 -4.69 -3.46
CA ASN A 18 -19.61 -4.87 -2.28
C ASN A 18 -19.00 -5.75 -1.18
N GLU A 19 -17.67 -5.68 -1.01
CA GLU A 19 -16.97 -6.33 0.10
C GLU A 19 -17.52 -5.92 1.47
N SER A 20 -17.41 -6.78 2.49
CA SER A 20 -17.82 -6.42 3.85
C SER A 20 -16.94 -5.33 4.44
N TYR A 21 -17.45 -4.62 5.45
CA TYR A 21 -16.70 -3.57 6.12
C TYR A 21 -15.40 -4.09 6.75
N GLU A 22 -15.49 -5.22 7.45
CA GLU A 22 -14.37 -5.91 8.10
C GLU A 22 -13.29 -6.27 7.09
N ARG A 23 -13.72 -6.70 5.89
CA ARG A 23 -12.80 -7.04 4.81
C ARG A 23 -12.10 -5.79 4.27
N SER A 24 -12.80 -4.67 4.12
CA SER A 24 -12.18 -3.38 3.76
C SER A 24 -11.20 -2.92 4.82
N VAL A 25 -11.52 -3.05 6.11
CA VAL A 25 -10.61 -2.75 7.22
C VAL A 25 -9.36 -3.60 7.15
N TRP A 26 -9.51 -4.91 6.95
CA TRP A 26 -8.38 -5.83 6.80
C TRP A 26 -7.48 -5.46 5.62
N PHE A 27 -8.07 -5.15 4.46
CA PHE A 27 -7.30 -4.74 3.29
C PHE A 27 -6.52 -3.46 3.53
N LEU A 28 -7.12 -2.47 4.19
CA LEU A 28 -6.43 -1.23 4.51
C LEU A 28 -5.22 -1.51 5.41
N ALA A 29 -5.43 -2.27 6.48
CA ALA A 29 -4.35 -2.68 7.39
C ALA A 29 -3.23 -3.43 6.65
N TYR A 30 -3.59 -4.38 5.79
CA TYR A 30 -2.66 -5.18 5.01
C TYR A 30 -1.79 -4.30 4.10
N TYR A 31 -2.39 -3.47 3.26
CA TYR A 31 -1.61 -2.64 2.32
C TYR A 31 -0.78 -1.58 3.03
N THR A 32 -1.28 -1.02 4.13
CA THR A 32 -0.49 -0.11 4.98
C THR A 32 0.74 -0.81 5.57
N GLN A 33 0.60 -2.02 6.12
CA GLN A 33 1.76 -2.75 6.65
C GLN A 33 2.71 -3.22 5.55
N LYS A 34 2.18 -3.59 4.38
CA LYS A 34 3.02 -3.95 3.23
C LYS A 34 3.91 -2.78 2.81
N LEU A 35 3.36 -1.56 2.77
CA LEU A 35 4.17 -0.35 2.54
C LEU A 35 5.23 -0.16 3.62
N LYS A 36 4.86 -0.23 4.91
CA LYS A 36 5.80 -0.11 6.04
C LYS A 36 6.91 -1.15 6.05
N THR A 37 6.65 -2.32 5.48
CA THR A 37 7.61 -3.41 5.42
C THR A 37 8.68 -3.15 4.37
N ASN A 38 8.32 -2.50 3.26
CA ASN A 38 9.15 -2.35 2.06
C ASN A 38 9.86 -0.99 1.92
N ILE A 39 9.45 0.02 2.67
CA ILE A 39 10.03 1.37 2.61
C ILE A 39 10.96 1.62 3.81
N LYS A 40 12.12 2.22 3.55
CA LYS A 40 13.13 2.58 4.56
C LYS A 40 12.71 3.86 5.31
N ASP A 41 12.98 3.92 6.61
CA ASP A 41 12.78 5.10 7.48
C ASP A 41 11.37 5.72 7.63
N LEU A 42 10.30 5.02 7.24
CA LEU A 42 8.92 5.53 7.39
C LEU A 42 8.00 4.67 8.26
N ARG A 43 8.55 3.73 9.03
CA ARG A 43 7.76 2.79 9.87
C ARG A 43 6.77 3.50 10.82
N ASN A 44 7.08 4.73 11.24
CA ASN A 44 6.27 5.52 12.16
C ASN A 44 5.45 6.65 11.50
N THR A 45 5.58 6.87 10.19
CA THR A 45 4.93 8.00 9.48
C THR A 45 3.78 7.57 8.58
N ILE A 46 3.77 6.34 8.08
CA ILE A 46 2.70 5.84 7.22
C ILE A 46 1.46 5.55 8.08
N ASN A 47 0.36 6.26 7.81
CA ASN A 47 -0.88 6.16 8.57
C ASN A 47 -2.01 5.63 7.65
N PRO A 48 -2.78 4.61 8.10
CA PRO A 48 -3.83 4.03 7.26
C PRO A 48 -4.88 5.04 6.79
N LEU A 49 -5.16 6.10 7.56
CA LEU A 49 -6.20 7.09 7.24
C LEU A 49 -5.64 8.43 6.75
N GLN A 50 -4.42 8.44 6.22
CA GLN A 50 -3.80 9.63 5.67
C GLN A 50 -3.22 9.36 4.28
N ALA A 51 -3.27 10.40 3.45
CA ALA A 51 -2.64 10.36 2.13
C ALA A 51 -1.12 10.45 2.29
N GLU A 52 -0.39 9.74 1.45
CA GLU A 52 1.07 9.60 1.60
C GLU A 52 1.79 10.45 0.56
N ASN A 53 2.71 11.30 1.01
CA ASN A 53 3.66 12.01 0.16
C ASN A 53 5.05 11.43 0.39
N LEU A 54 5.34 10.29 -0.26
CA LEU A 54 6.58 9.54 -0.06
C LEU A 54 7.65 10.00 -1.05
N ILE A 55 8.77 10.49 -0.52
CA ILE A 55 10.05 10.43 -1.23
C ILE A 55 10.56 9.00 -1.02
N LEU A 56 10.47 8.16 -2.06
CA LEU A 56 10.63 6.71 -1.94
C LEU A 56 12.11 6.30 -1.76
N LEU A 57 12.44 5.75 -0.59
CA LEU A 57 13.67 4.96 -0.35
C LEU A 57 13.26 3.52 -0.07
N LEU A 58 13.51 2.60 -1.00
CA LEU A 58 13.26 1.17 -0.78
C LEU A 58 14.29 0.62 0.21
N LYS A 59 13.90 -0.38 1.00
CA LYS A 59 14.88 -1.05 1.86
C LYS A 59 15.86 -1.88 1.03
N ASP A 60 17.08 -1.98 1.55
CA ASP A 60 18.19 -2.68 0.91
C ASP A 60 17.95 -4.21 0.82
N ASP A 61 17.02 -4.76 1.61
CA ASP A 61 16.63 -6.17 1.62
C ASP A 61 15.51 -6.53 0.62
N VAL A 62 14.97 -5.54 -0.10
CA VAL A 62 14.00 -5.73 -1.18
C VAL A 62 14.74 -6.27 -2.42
N ASN A 63 15.04 -7.58 -2.38
CA ASN A 63 15.72 -8.31 -3.45
C ASN A 63 14.77 -8.64 -4.61
N GLY A 64 14.36 -7.63 -5.37
CA GLY A 64 13.66 -7.83 -6.64
C GLY A 64 12.15 -8.10 -6.54
N SER A 65 11.58 -8.14 -5.32
CA SER A 65 10.13 -8.22 -5.10
C SER A 65 9.73 -7.61 -3.75
N LEU A 66 8.48 -7.16 -3.62
CA LEU A 66 7.93 -6.72 -2.35
C LEU A 66 7.89 -7.87 -1.32
N ILE A 67 8.21 -7.54 -0.09
CA ILE A 67 8.13 -8.40 1.09
C ILE A 67 6.70 -8.34 1.65
N GLU A 68 6.15 -9.50 2.00
CA GLU A 68 4.83 -9.57 2.66
C GLU A 68 4.91 -9.08 4.11
N PRO A 69 3.87 -8.38 4.61
CA PRO A 69 3.84 -7.94 5.99
C PRO A 69 3.59 -9.10 6.96
N ASP A 70 4.01 -8.93 8.22
CA ASP A 70 3.68 -9.86 9.30
C ASP A 70 2.17 -9.83 9.62
N GLU A 71 1.52 -11.00 9.63
CA GLU A 71 0.08 -11.12 9.81
C GLU A 71 -0.39 -10.61 11.18
N ASN A 72 0.39 -10.81 12.25
CA ASN A 72 0.04 -10.31 13.57
C ASN A 72 0.04 -8.77 13.60
N GLN A 73 0.97 -8.14 12.89
CA GLN A 73 1.00 -6.69 12.72
C GLN A 73 -0.16 -6.16 11.87
N VAL A 74 -0.59 -6.91 10.85
CA VAL A 74 -1.81 -6.60 10.07
C VAL A 74 -3.04 -6.67 10.98
N LYS A 75 -3.19 -7.75 11.74
CA LYS A 75 -4.33 -7.94 12.64
C LYS A 75 -4.44 -6.83 13.69
N LYS A 76 -3.34 -6.47 14.35
CA LYS A 76 -3.30 -5.38 15.32
C LYS A 76 -3.72 -4.04 14.71
N LEU A 77 -3.26 -3.75 13.50
CA LEU A 77 -3.63 -2.51 12.81
C LEU A 77 -5.09 -2.54 12.35
N ALA A 78 -5.60 -3.70 11.93
CA ALA A 78 -6.99 -3.87 11.55
C ALA A 78 -7.93 -3.63 12.75
N GLU A 79 -7.58 -4.15 13.94
CA GLU A 79 -8.30 -3.88 15.19
C GLU A 79 -8.34 -2.37 15.49
N GLN A 80 -7.21 -1.67 15.39
CA GLN A 80 -7.13 -0.22 15.59
C GLN A 80 -8.01 0.55 14.60
N ILE A 81 -7.94 0.23 13.31
CA ILE A 81 -8.77 0.87 12.27
C ILE A 81 -10.25 0.58 12.51
N TYR A 82 -10.59 -0.64 12.91
CA TYR A 82 -11.97 -1.01 13.21
C TYR A 82 -12.51 -0.17 14.36
N ASP A 83 -11.74 -0.02 15.45
CA ASP A 83 -12.13 0.77 16.62
C ASP A 83 -12.36 2.25 16.26
N GLU A 84 -11.57 2.81 15.35
CA GLU A 84 -11.75 4.18 14.83
C GLU A 84 -13.02 4.37 13.99
N HIS A 85 -13.66 3.27 13.56
CA HIS A 85 -14.90 3.26 12.78
C HIS A 85 -14.95 4.25 11.59
N PRO A 86 -13.93 4.30 10.70
CA PRO A 86 -13.97 5.16 9.53
C PRO A 86 -15.10 4.77 8.57
N GLU A 87 -15.59 5.75 7.81
CA GLU A 87 -16.56 5.48 6.73
C GLU A 87 -16.00 4.53 5.68
N LYS A 88 -16.87 3.65 5.13
CA LYS A 88 -16.48 2.66 4.13
C LYS A 88 -15.94 3.29 2.83
N SER A 89 -16.47 4.44 2.44
CA SER A 89 -15.97 5.25 1.32
C SER A 89 -14.51 5.66 1.54
N LYS A 90 -14.19 6.11 2.75
CA LYS A 90 -12.84 6.51 3.18
C LYS A 90 -11.88 5.31 3.19
N LEU A 91 -12.32 4.15 3.67
CA LEU A 91 -11.57 2.90 3.58
C LEU A 91 -11.21 2.58 2.12
N ASN A 92 -12.21 2.54 1.22
CA ASN A 92 -11.98 2.23 -0.19
C ASN A 92 -11.01 3.20 -0.85
N TRP A 93 -11.08 4.49 -0.50
CA TRP A 93 -10.18 5.51 -1.01
C TRP A 93 -8.73 5.26 -0.59
N PHE A 94 -8.47 5.05 0.70
CA PHE A 94 -7.09 4.80 1.17
C PHE A 94 -6.54 3.46 0.73
N ILE A 95 -7.39 2.43 0.62
CA ILE A 95 -6.98 1.15 0.05
C ILE A 95 -6.50 1.35 -1.39
N ALA A 96 -7.29 2.05 -2.21
CA ALA A 96 -6.94 2.33 -3.60
C ALA A 96 -5.61 3.09 -3.71
N GLU A 97 -5.41 4.11 -2.89
CA GLU A 97 -4.15 4.85 -2.83
C GLU A 97 -2.96 3.93 -2.49
N LYS A 98 -3.05 3.12 -1.42
CA LYS A 98 -1.94 2.26 -1.02
C LYS A 98 -1.64 1.19 -2.09
N MET A 99 -2.67 0.64 -2.74
CA MET A 99 -2.50 -0.29 -3.84
C MET A 99 -1.73 0.32 -5.02
N LEU A 100 -2.07 1.55 -5.39
CA LEU A 100 -1.38 2.25 -6.48
C LEU A 100 0.07 2.57 -6.14
N ILE A 101 0.36 3.01 -4.90
CA ILE A 101 1.74 3.24 -4.46
C ILE A 101 2.54 1.93 -4.50
N LEU A 102 1.98 0.82 -4.01
CA LEU A 102 2.65 -0.48 -4.07
C LEU A 102 2.91 -0.93 -5.51
N LYS A 103 1.97 -0.68 -6.43
CA LYS A 103 2.15 -0.97 -7.85
C LYS A 103 3.29 -0.14 -8.45
N GLU A 104 3.36 1.17 -8.18
CA GLU A 104 4.48 2.02 -8.62
C GLU A 104 5.82 1.48 -8.10
N ILE A 105 5.87 1.02 -6.85
CA ILE A 105 7.07 0.43 -6.26
C ILE A 105 7.45 -0.88 -6.97
N GLU A 106 6.50 -1.77 -7.22
CA GLU A 106 6.75 -3.02 -7.96
C GLU A 106 7.29 -2.75 -9.37
N GLU A 107 6.77 -1.74 -10.05
CA GLU A 107 7.24 -1.33 -11.38
C GLU A 107 8.67 -0.78 -11.33
N LEU A 108 9.01 0.02 -10.31
CA LEU A 108 10.37 0.52 -10.09
C LEU A 108 11.37 -0.61 -9.81
N ILE A 109 10.99 -1.57 -8.97
CA ILE A 109 11.82 -2.75 -8.67
C ILE A 109 12.11 -3.54 -9.94
N ARG A 110 11.06 -3.80 -10.75
CA ARG A 110 11.19 -4.51 -12.03
C ARG A 110 12.11 -3.77 -13.00
N TYR A 111 11.91 -2.45 -13.15
CA TYR A 111 12.72 -1.61 -14.03
C TYR A 111 14.21 -1.62 -13.64
N ASN A 112 14.51 -1.53 -12.33
CA ASN A 112 15.88 -1.57 -11.86
C ASN A 112 16.55 -2.93 -12.11
N ARG A 113 15.80 -4.03 -11.98
CA ARG A 113 16.29 -5.37 -12.31
C ARG A 113 16.65 -5.49 -13.79
N GLU A 114 15.76 -5.06 -14.69
CA GLU A 114 15.98 -5.12 -16.13
C GLU A 114 17.23 -4.32 -16.55
N LYS A 115 17.51 -3.19 -15.90
CA LYS A 115 18.74 -2.40 -16.15
C LYS A 115 20.03 -3.09 -15.71
N ILE A 116 20.00 -3.84 -14.62
CA ILE A 116 21.18 -4.58 -14.12
C ILE A 116 21.45 -5.79 -15.03
N ASP A 117 20.40 -6.41 -15.57
CA ASP A 117 20.48 -7.57 -16.45
C ASP A 117 20.79 -7.22 -17.93
N THR A 118 20.84 -5.92 -18.30
CA THR A 118 21.22 -5.48 -19.66
C THR A 118 22.74 -5.29 -19.76
N PRO A 119 23.48 -6.07 -20.58
CA PRO A 119 24.89 -5.85 -20.77
C PRO A 119 25.12 -4.51 -21.47
N LEU A 120 26.02 -3.67 -20.93
CA LEU A 120 26.58 -2.54 -21.67
C LEU A 120 27.31 -3.09 -22.90
N HIS A 121 26.74 -2.86 -24.08
CA HIS A 121 27.41 -3.08 -25.37
C HIS A 121 28.33 -1.93 -25.72
#